data_AF-C4RB35-F1
#
_entry.id   AF-C4RB35-F1
#
_cell.length_a   1.000
_cell.length_b   1.000
_cell.length_c   1.000
_cell.angle_alpha   90.00
_cell.angle_beta   90.00
_cell.angle_gamma   90.00
#
_symmetry.space_group_name_H-M   'P 1'
#
loop_
_entity.id
_entity.type
_entity.pdbx_description
1 polymer ?
#
loop_
_entity_poly.entity_id
_entity_poly.type
_entity_poly.pdbx_seq_one_letter_code
_entity_poly.pdbx_strand_id
1 'polypeptide(L)'
;MSATRLPGTPRLLRALNDRAALELLLERGPLTRARLGELTGLSKVTASQLVERLEERGLVARVGEQAGGRGPNAQLYAVRPGSAYVVGVDVGAERVVAACADITGA
;
A
#
# COMPACT_ATOMS: atom_id res chain seq x y z
N MET A 1 -17.31 25.50 -7.90
CA MET A 1 -17.45 24.03 -7.79
C MET A 1 -17.14 23.62 -6.36
N SER A 2 -18.17 23.56 -5.51
CA SER A 2 -17.99 23.29 -4.08
C SER A 2 -17.60 21.82 -3.87
N ALA A 3 -16.40 21.57 -3.36
CA ALA A 3 -15.97 20.23 -3.00
C ALA A 3 -16.80 19.73 -1.82
N THR A 4 -17.69 18.77 -2.06
CA THR A 4 -18.49 18.13 -1.02
C THR A 4 -17.55 17.48 0.00
N ARG A 5 -17.40 18.10 1.19
CA ARG A 5 -16.66 17.48 2.30
C ARG A 5 -17.45 16.26 2.76
N LEU A 6 -17.01 15.08 2.35
CA LEU A 6 -17.53 13.82 2.87
C LEU A 6 -17.28 13.79 4.39
N PRO A 7 -18.29 13.42 5.21
CA PRO A 7 -18.09 13.28 6.65
C PRO A 7 -16.93 12.33 6.93
N GLY A 8 -16.05 12.70 7.87
CA GLY A 8 -14.87 11.92 8.28
C GLY A 8 -15.24 10.67 9.06
N THR A 9 -16.02 9.76 8.46
CA THR A 9 -16.43 8.52 9.10
C THR A 9 -15.20 7.63 9.37
N PRO A 10 -15.20 6.85 10.46
CA PRO A 10 -14.09 5.93 10.75
C PRO A 10 -13.77 4.97 9.60
N ARG A 11 -14.78 4.58 8.81
CA ARG A 11 -14.60 3.72 7.63
C ARG A 11 -13.81 4.42 6.53
N LEU A 12 -14.13 5.69 6.24
CA LEU A 12 -13.42 6.49 5.24
C LEU A 12 -11.97 6.74 5.67
N LEU A 13 -11.75 7.15 6.92
CA LEU A 13 -10.40 7.40 7.43
C LEU A 13 -9.53 6.14 7.38
N ARG A 14 -10.10 4.96 7.69
CA ARG A 14 -9.38 3.69 7.52
C ARG A 14 -9.01 3.42 6.07
N ALA A 15 -9.94 3.60 5.13
CA ALA A 15 -9.65 3.40 3.71
C ALA A 15 -8.57 4.36 3.18
N LEU A 16 -8.59 5.61 3.63
CA LEU A 16 -7.55 6.60 3.28
C LEU A 16 -6.18 6.22 3.85
N ASN A 17 -6.13 5.77 5.10
CA ASN A 17 -4.89 5.31 5.71
C ASN A 17 -4.34 4.07 4.98
N ASP A 18 -5.17 3.07 4.72
CA ASP A 18 -4.78 1.85 4.01
C ASP A 18 -4.23 2.18 2.61
N ARG A 19 -4.86 3.12 1.90
CA ARG A 19 -4.38 3.63 0.61
C ARG A 19 -3.01 4.29 0.74
N ALA A 20 -2.85 5.24 1.66
CA ALA A 20 -1.60 5.98 1.84
C ALA A 20 -0.42 5.05 2.16
N ALA A 21 -0.65 4.01 2.97
CA ALA A 21 0.39 3.03 3.25
C ALA A 21 0.73 2.15 2.04
N LEU A 22 -0.25 1.76 1.22
CA LEU A 22 -0.01 1.00 0.00
C LEU A 22 0.81 1.83 -1.01
N GLU A 23 0.46 3.10 -1.19
CA GLU A 23 1.23 4.06 -2.02
C GLU A 23 2.69 4.16 -1.53
N LEU A 24 2.91 4.32 -0.22
CA LEU A 24 4.27 4.36 0.34
C LEU A 24 5.08 3.07 0.09
N LEU A 25 4.44 1.91 0.16
CA LEU A 25 5.11 0.63 -0.10
C LEU A 25 5.45 0.43 -1.59
N LEU A 26 4.62 0.95 -2.49
CA LEU A 26 4.90 0.95 -3.93
C LEU A 26 6.04 1.92 -4.27
N GLU A 27 6.02 3.13 -3.71
CA GLU A 27 7.00 4.19 -4.02
C GLU A 27 8.37 3.95 -3.39
N ARG A 28 8.41 3.43 -2.16
CA ARG A 28 9.66 3.31 -1.36
C ARG A 28 10.16 1.88 -1.22
N GLY A 29 9.40 0.89 -1.71
CA GLY A 29 9.69 -0.51 -1.50
C GLY A 29 9.40 -0.98 -0.07
N PRO A 30 10.09 -2.03 0.41
CA PRO A 30 9.80 -2.64 1.70
C PRO A 30 9.97 -1.69 2.90
N LEU A 31 8.96 -1.62 3.78
CA LEU A 31 8.96 -0.75 4.96
C LEU A 31 8.55 -1.52 6.23
N THR A 32 9.01 -1.03 7.39
CA THR A 32 8.57 -1.53 8.69
C THR A 32 7.26 -0.86 9.14
N ARG A 33 6.52 -1.49 10.06
CA ARG A 33 5.34 -0.87 10.71
C ARG A 33 5.66 0.49 11.35
N ALA A 34 6.83 0.61 11.96
CA ALA A 34 7.28 1.86 12.56
C ALA A 34 7.47 2.94 11.50
N ARG A 35 8.16 2.60 10.39
CA ARG A 35 8.41 3.56 9.32
C ARG A 35 7.13 3.98 8.60
N LEU A 36 6.18 3.06 8.42
CA LEU A 36 4.84 3.38 7.93
C LEU A 36 4.13 4.35 8.86
N GLY A 37 4.18 4.13 10.18
CA GLY A 37 3.61 5.05 11.17
C GLY A 37 4.23 6.45 11.09
N GLU A 38 5.55 6.55 11.03
CA GLU A 38 6.27 7.83 10.89
C GLU A 38 5.89 8.58 9.61
N LEU A 39 5.86 7.89 8.46
CA LEU A 39 5.57 8.50 7.16
C LEU A 39 4.10 8.88 6.99
N THR A 40 3.18 8.18 7.65
CA THR A 40 1.74 8.45 7.59
C THR A 40 1.25 9.35 8.73
N GLY A 41 2.09 9.65 9.73
CA GLY A 41 1.70 10.35 10.95
C GLY A 41 0.79 9.53 11.88
N LEU A 42 0.73 8.21 11.70
CA LEU A 42 -0.12 7.32 12.47
C LEU A 42 0.58 6.86 13.75
N SER A 43 -0.22 6.63 14.81
CA SER A 43 0.29 6.02 16.03
C SER A 43 0.82 4.61 15.75
N LYS A 44 1.73 4.11 16.62
CA LYS A 44 2.26 2.75 16.53
C LYS A 44 1.16 1.68 16.47
N VAL A 45 0.09 1.87 17.25
CA VAL A 45 -1.06 0.94 17.29
C VAL A 45 -1.80 0.98 15.95
N THR A 46 -2.10 2.18 15.45
CA THR A 46 -2.83 2.36 14.18
C THR A 46 -2.04 1.84 12.99
N ALA A 47 -0.72 2.08 12.94
CA ALA A 47 0.15 1.56 11.90
C ALA A 47 0.23 0.02 11.93
N SER A 48 0.23 -0.59 13.12
CA SER A 48 0.21 -2.05 13.26
C SER A 48 -1.09 -2.66 12.74
N GLN A 49 -2.24 -2.09 13.15
CA GLN A 49 -3.56 -2.52 12.68
C GLN A 49 -3.75 -2.29 11.17
N LEU A 50 -3.14 -1.23 10.62
CA LEU A 50 -3.15 -0.98 9.19
C LEU A 50 -2.43 -2.10 8.44
N VAL A 51 -1.21 -2.46 8.88
CA VAL A 51 -0.43 -3.49 8.20
C VAL A 51 -1.13 -4.83 8.29
N GLU A 52 -1.66 -5.17 9.46
CA GLU A 52 -2.45 -6.39 9.68
C GLU A 52 -3.64 -6.48 8.71
N ARG A 53 -4.43 -5.40 8.55
CA ARG A 53 -5.54 -5.37 7.57
C ARG A 53 -5.06 -5.56 6.13
N LEU A 54 -3.94 -4.95 5.74
CA LEU A 54 -3.40 -5.12 4.39
C LEU A 54 -2.88 -6.55 4.17
N GLU A 55 -2.30 -7.17 5.20
CA GLU A 55 -1.84 -8.56 5.16
C GLU A 55 -3.02 -9.53 5.06
N GLU A 56 -4.06 -9.34 5.88
CA GLU A 56 -5.31 -10.13 5.86
C GLU A 56 -6.00 -10.08 4.49
N ARG A 57 -5.92 -8.92 3.81
CA ARG A 57 -6.44 -8.73 2.45
C ARG A 57 -5.52 -9.30 1.36
N GLY A 58 -4.36 -9.85 1.72
CA GLY A 58 -3.39 -10.39 0.76
C GLY A 58 -2.66 -9.33 -0.06
N LEU A 59 -2.77 -8.05 0.29
CA LEU A 59 -2.17 -6.95 -0.49
C LEU A 59 -0.67 -6.77 -0.19
N VAL A 60 -0.26 -7.04 1.03
CA VAL A 60 1.15 -6.93 1.46
C VAL A 60 1.61 -8.22 2.11
N ALA A 61 2.91 -8.48 2.08
CA ALA A 61 3.55 -9.62 2.71
C ALA A 61 4.80 -9.18 3.47
N ARG A 62 5.16 -9.97 4.50
CA ARG A 62 6.49 -9.91 5.08
C ARG A 62 7.52 -10.39 4.06
N VAL A 63 8.53 -9.58 3.80
CA VAL A 63 9.60 -9.87 2.81
C VAL A 63 11.00 -9.90 3.41
N GLY A 64 11.12 -9.67 4.72
CA GLY A 64 12.40 -9.77 5.42
C GLY A 64 12.36 -9.12 6.79
N GLU A 65 13.56 -8.90 7.31
CA GLU A 65 13.81 -8.24 8.59
C GLU A 65 14.86 -7.16 8.41
N GLN A 66 14.67 -6.04 9.08
CA GLN A 66 15.67 -5.00 9.25
C GLN A 66 16.26 -5.12 10.66
N ALA A 67 17.57 -5.29 10.73
CA ALA A 67 18.28 -5.27 12.00
C ALA A 67 18.00 -3.95 12.72
N GLY A 68 17.50 -4.06 13.95
CA GLY A 68 17.31 -2.94 14.85
C GLY A 68 18.47 -2.83 15.84
N GLY A 69 18.49 -1.74 16.61
CA GLY A 69 19.33 -1.63 17.81
C GLY A 69 18.91 -2.63 18.90
N ARG A 70 18.75 -2.18 20.14
CA ARG A 70 18.37 -3.10 21.23
C ARG A 70 16.93 -3.61 21.07
N GLY A 71 16.77 -4.90 20.80
CA GLY A 71 15.48 -5.59 20.68
C GLY A 71 15.41 -6.53 19.47
N PRO A 72 14.25 -7.16 19.22
CA PRO A 72 14.04 -7.98 18.02
C PRO A 72 14.13 -7.17 16.73
N ASN A 73 14.57 -7.80 15.64
CA ASN A 73 14.59 -7.17 14.32
C ASN A 73 13.19 -6.72 13.89
N ALA A 74 13.13 -5.59 13.19
CA ALA A 74 11.87 -5.05 12.70
C ALA A 74 11.48 -5.76 11.39
N GLN A 75 10.24 -6.23 11.30
CA GLN A 75 9.74 -6.88 10.09
C GLN A 75 9.54 -5.88 8.95
N LEU A 76 10.00 -6.25 7.76
CA LEU A 76 9.81 -5.52 6.52
C LEU A 76 8.62 -6.09 5.75
N TYR A 77 7.75 -5.20 5.28
CA TYR A 77 6.56 -5.52 4.51
C TYR A 77 6.66 -4.88 3.13
N ALA A 78 6.19 -5.56 2.09
CA ALA A 78 6.10 -5.02 0.74
C ALA A 78 4.77 -5.43 0.08
N VAL A 79 4.37 -4.71 -0.96
CA VAL A 79 3.19 -5.08 -1.78
C VAL A 79 3.44 -6.44 -2.44
N ARG A 80 2.42 -7.29 -2.49
CA ARG A 80 2.43 -8.52 -3.28
C ARG A 80 2.12 -8.18 -4.73
N PRO A 81 3.04 -8.36 -5.68
CA PRO A 81 2.79 -7.98 -7.08
C PRO A 81 1.54 -8.66 -7.66
N GLY A 82 1.36 -9.96 -7.40
CA GLY A 82 0.18 -10.71 -7.84
C GLY A 82 -1.13 -10.43 -7.10
N SER A 83 -1.23 -9.37 -6.29
CA SER A 83 -2.47 -9.03 -5.57
C SER A 83 -3.51 -8.33 -6.45
N ALA A 84 -3.10 -7.75 -7.58
CA ALA A 84 -3.99 -7.20 -8.59
C ALA A 84 -3.26 -7.13 -9.95
N TYR A 85 -4.04 -7.12 -11.02
CA TYR A 85 -3.56 -6.94 -12.39
C TYR A 85 -4.42 -5.91 -13.11
N VAL A 86 -3.80 -5.16 -14.03
CA VAL A 86 -4.45 -4.17 -14.89
C VAL A 86 -4.11 -4.47 -16.34
N VAL A 87 -5.05 -4.23 -17.25
CA VAL A 87 -4.80 -4.25 -18.69
C VAL A 87 -5.04 -2.85 -19.25
N GLY A 88 -3.99 -2.24 -19.78
CA GLY A 88 -4.06 -1.00 -20.54
C GLY A 88 -4.30 -1.31 -22.01
N VAL A 89 -5.26 -0.63 -22.64
CA VAL A 89 -5.56 -0.79 -24.06
C VAL A 89 -5.46 0.57 -24.74
N ASP A 90 -4.63 0.64 -25.78
CA ASP A 90 -4.50 1.78 -26.69
C ASP A 90 -5.14 1.42 -28.04
N VAL A 91 -6.12 2.23 -28.46
CA VAL A 91 -6.93 1.99 -29.66
C VAL A 91 -6.66 3.09 -30.68
N GLY A 92 -5.91 2.74 -31.72
CA GLY A 92 -5.68 3.59 -32.89
C GLY A 92 -6.57 3.16 -34.07
N ALA A 93 -6.60 3.99 -35.12
CA ALA A 93 -7.39 3.73 -36.32
C ALA A 93 -6.97 2.44 -37.07
N GLU A 94 -5.68 2.08 -36.99
CA GLU A 94 -5.11 0.93 -37.74
C GLU A 94 -4.72 -0.25 -36.84
N ARG A 95 -4.64 -0.05 -35.51
CA ARG A 95 -4.23 -1.10 -34.58
C ARG A 95 -4.78 -0.89 -33.18
N VAL A 96 -4.87 -2.00 -32.45
CA VAL A 96 -5.12 -2.03 -31.01
C VAL A 96 -3.91 -2.65 -30.32
N VAL A 97 -3.37 -1.97 -29.31
CA VAL A 97 -2.28 -2.47 -28.47
C VAL A 97 -2.83 -2.69 -27.07
N ALA A 98 -2.56 -3.86 -26.48
CA ALA A 98 -2.90 -4.14 -25.10
C ALA A 98 -1.63 -4.56 -24.34
N ALA A 99 -1.49 -4.07 -23.10
CA ALA A 99 -0.44 -4.47 -22.18
C ALA A 99 -1.07 -4.86 -20.84
N CYS A 100 -0.57 -5.93 -20.23
CA CYS A 100 -0.93 -6.32 -18.88
C CYS A 100 0.19 -5.87 -17.94
N ALA A 101 -0.18 -5.37 -16.77
CA ALA A 101 0.76 -5.07 -15.70
C ALA A 101 0.20 -5.54 -14.35
N ASP A 102 1.07 -5.87 -13.42
CA ASP A 102 0.68 -6.11 -12.03
C ASP A 102 0.56 -4.79 -11.22
N ILE A 103 0.20 -4.86 -9.94
CA ILE A 103 0.01 -3.67 -9.09
C ILE A 103 1.29 -2.81 -8.92
N THR A 104 2.46 -3.38 -9.19
CA THR A 104 3.75 -2.66 -9.17
C THR A 104 4.08 -2.01 -10.51
N GLY A 105 3.28 -2.27 -11.56
CA GLY A 105 3.47 -1.73 -12.90
C GLY A 105 4.43 -2.53 -13.78
N ALA A 106 4.85 -3.72 -13.32
CA ALA A 106 5.65 -4.68 -14.10
C ALA A 106 4.80 -5.51 -15.06
#